data_AF-A0A9Y2F9T7-F1
#
_entry.id   AF-A0A9Y2F9T7-F1
#
_cell.length_a   1.000
_cell.length_b   1.000
_cell.length_c   1.000
_cell.angle_alpha   90.00
_cell.angle_beta   90.00
_cell.angle_gamma   90.00
#
_symmetry.space_group_name_H-M   'P 1'
#
loop_
_entity.id
_entity.type
_entity.pdbx_description
1 polymer ?
#
loop_
_entity_poly.entity_id
_entity_poly.type
_entity_poly.pdbx_seq_one_letter_code
_entity_poly.pdbx_strand_id
1 'polypeptide(L)'
;MMTFFNAAALLAASLQPAPVDGGRAQLPQEHAAMLRCSAAFALVSYGQANGDEAVRAWPRIDPRGREFFVRSLAKIIDDTGMTREQVSQMAKAEAQRLIDNNLLDNVMPGCLLMLDASGV
;
A
#
# COMPACT_ATOMS: atom_id res chain seq x y z
N MET A 1 72.59 19.27 10.60
CA MET A 1 72.36 17.86 10.23
C MET A 1 70.86 17.65 10.19
N MET A 2 70.32 17.44 8.99
CA MET A 2 68.91 17.27 8.69
C MET A 2 68.30 16.04 9.36
N THR A 3 67.04 16.13 9.75
CA THR A 3 66.05 15.04 9.55
C THR A 3 64.65 15.64 9.59
N PHE A 4 64.02 15.69 8.42
CA PHE A 4 62.63 16.03 8.20
C PHE A 4 61.79 14.77 8.41
N PHE A 5 60.83 14.79 9.34
CA PHE A 5 59.81 13.75 9.45
C PHE A 5 58.55 14.20 8.69
N ASN A 6 58.38 13.65 7.48
CA ASN A 6 57.15 13.75 6.70
C ASN A 6 56.07 12.89 7.36
N ALA A 7 55.04 13.52 7.95
CA ALA A 7 53.82 12.86 8.37
C ALA A 7 52.73 13.09 7.30
N ALA A 8 52.81 12.35 6.20
CA ALA A 8 51.69 12.15 5.30
C ALA A 8 50.83 11.01 5.88
N ALA A 9 49.69 11.33 6.49
CA ALA A 9 48.72 10.32 6.86
C ALA A 9 47.29 10.87 6.86
N LEU A 10 46.53 10.43 5.85
CA LEU A 10 45.14 9.99 5.96
C LEU A 10 44.07 11.07 6.26
N LEU A 11 43.74 11.87 5.24
CA LEU A 11 42.35 12.33 5.08
C LEU A 11 41.55 11.27 4.28
N ALA A 12 41.20 10.17 4.94
CA ALA A 12 40.11 9.33 4.48
C ALA A 12 38.80 9.90 5.05
N ALA A 13 38.25 10.89 4.36
CA ALA A 13 36.88 11.34 4.61
C ALA A 13 35.96 10.16 4.32
N SER A 14 35.44 9.54 5.38
CA SER A 14 34.40 8.54 5.29
C SER A 14 33.13 9.25 4.82
N LEU A 15 32.83 9.16 3.52
CA LEU A 15 31.47 9.33 3.03
C LEU A 15 30.66 8.17 3.60
N GLN A 16 30.16 8.33 4.82
CA GLN A 16 29.11 7.46 5.34
C GLN A 16 27.86 7.76 4.50
N PRO A 17 27.31 6.78 3.74
CA PRO A 17 26.00 6.96 3.16
C PRO A 17 25.03 7.18 4.32
N ALA A 18 24.25 8.27 4.24
CA ALA A 18 23.13 8.48 5.16
C ALA A 18 22.28 7.21 5.18
N PRO A 19 21.73 6.80 6.34
CA PRO A 19 20.74 5.74 6.37
C PRO A 19 19.61 6.17 5.44
N VAL A 20 19.53 5.49 4.29
CA VAL A 20 18.30 5.44 3.53
C VAL A 20 17.33 4.70 4.42
N ASP A 21 16.52 5.43 5.17
CA ASP A 21 15.29 4.87 5.69
C ASP A 21 14.66 4.14 4.52
N GLY A 22 14.49 2.82 4.67
CA GLY A 22 13.76 1.97 3.74
C GLY A 22 12.26 2.30 3.76
N GLY A 23 11.97 3.61 3.70
CA GLY A 23 10.68 4.22 3.68
C GLY A 23 9.99 3.74 2.43
N ARG A 24 9.24 2.64 2.60
CA ARG A 24 7.95 2.53 1.93
C ARG A 24 7.34 3.91 2.08
N ALA A 25 7.14 4.63 0.98
CA ALA A 25 6.43 5.90 1.02
C ALA A 25 5.14 5.66 1.80
N GLN A 26 5.11 6.12 3.06
CA GLN A 26 4.03 5.78 3.96
C GLN A 26 2.87 6.64 3.48
N LEU A 27 1.91 6.01 2.79
CA LEU A 27 0.70 6.69 2.39
C LEU A 27 0.09 7.37 3.62
N PRO A 28 -0.42 8.61 3.49
CA PRO A 28 -1.32 9.20 4.47
C PRO A 28 -2.36 8.18 4.92
N GLN A 29 -2.73 8.20 6.20
CA GLN A 29 -3.60 7.18 6.81
C GLN A 29 -4.90 6.95 6.01
N GLU A 30 -5.47 8.01 5.45
CA GLU A 30 -6.64 7.95 4.57
C GLU A 30 -6.37 7.14 3.29
N HIS A 31 -5.30 7.45 2.56
CA HIS A 31 -4.90 6.71 1.35
C HIS A 31 -4.54 5.26 1.64
N ALA A 32 -3.90 4.99 2.79
CA ALA A 32 -3.63 3.62 3.23
C ALA A 32 -4.93 2.85 3.48
N ALA A 33 -5.93 3.49 4.11
CA ALA A 33 -7.25 2.88 4.31
C ALA A 33 -7.99 2.65 2.98
N MET A 34 -7.96 3.61 2.06
CA MET A 34 -8.51 3.48 0.71
C MET A 34 -7.90 2.30 -0.05
N LEU A 35 -6.56 2.16 0.01
CA LEU A 35 -5.84 1.06 -0.65
C LEU A 35 -6.22 -0.29 -0.04
N ARG A 36 -6.23 -0.39 1.30
CA ARG A 36 -6.64 -1.60 2.03
C ARG A 36 -8.07 -2.02 1.69
N CYS A 37 -9.01 -1.08 1.67
CA CYS A 37 -10.40 -1.40 1.37
C CYS A 37 -10.62 -1.73 -0.10
N SER A 38 -9.92 -1.06 -1.01
CA SER A 38 -9.90 -1.42 -2.44
C SER A 38 -9.42 -2.86 -2.64
N ALA A 39 -8.34 -3.27 -1.97
CA ALA A 39 -7.82 -4.63 -2.02
C ALA A 39 -8.81 -5.66 -1.43
N ALA A 40 -9.40 -5.36 -0.27
CA ALA A 40 -10.38 -6.23 0.38
C ALA A 40 -11.62 -6.46 -0.51
N PHE A 41 -12.14 -5.41 -1.15
CA PHE A 41 -13.26 -5.52 -2.09
C PHE A 41 -12.92 -6.30 -3.34
N ALA A 42 -11.71 -6.17 -3.87
CA ALA A 42 -11.26 -6.98 -5.00
C ALA A 42 -11.24 -8.48 -4.64
N LEU A 43 -10.76 -8.83 -3.44
CA LEU A 43 -10.76 -10.21 -2.95
C LEU A 43 -12.18 -10.76 -2.77
N VAL A 44 -13.07 -10.00 -2.13
CA VAL A 44 -14.47 -10.41 -1.94
C VAL A 44 -15.21 -10.52 -3.26
N SER A 45 -15.07 -9.55 -4.16
CA SER A 45 -15.65 -9.58 -5.52
C SER A 45 -15.19 -10.84 -6.28
N TYR A 46 -13.89 -11.13 -6.26
CA TYR A 46 -13.34 -12.33 -6.89
C TYR A 46 -13.94 -13.60 -6.28
N GLY A 47 -13.97 -13.73 -4.94
CA GLY A 47 -14.57 -14.88 -4.28
C GLY A 47 -16.06 -15.05 -4.63
N GLN A 48 -16.82 -13.95 -4.64
CA GLN A 48 -18.26 -13.96 -4.97
C GLN A 48 -18.49 -14.39 -6.42
N ALA A 49 -17.65 -13.93 -7.36
CA ALA A 49 -17.73 -14.32 -8.76
C ALA A 49 -17.39 -15.81 -8.99
N ASN A 50 -16.56 -16.41 -8.13
CA ASN A 50 -16.15 -17.81 -8.22
C ASN A 50 -16.97 -18.75 -7.30
N GLY A 51 -17.98 -18.23 -6.61
CA GLY A 51 -18.86 -19.04 -5.75
C GLY A 51 -18.23 -19.49 -4.43
N ASP A 52 -17.15 -18.82 -3.99
CA ASP A 52 -16.48 -19.11 -2.72
C ASP A 52 -17.43 -18.90 -1.53
N GLU A 53 -17.56 -19.93 -0.69
CA GLU A 53 -18.44 -19.88 0.48
C GLU A 53 -17.94 -18.90 1.54
N ALA A 54 -16.61 -18.73 1.66
CA ALA A 54 -15.99 -17.91 2.69
C ALA A 54 -16.40 -16.44 2.61
N VAL A 55 -16.74 -15.95 1.42
CA VAL A 55 -17.12 -14.55 1.19
C VAL A 55 -18.63 -14.31 1.14
N ARG A 56 -19.46 -15.35 1.34
CA ARG A 56 -20.94 -15.21 1.37
C ARG A 56 -21.45 -14.44 2.58
N ALA A 57 -20.65 -14.35 3.65
CA ALA A 57 -20.97 -13.55 4.82
C ALA A 57 -20.99 -12.05 4.51
N TRP A 58 -20.31 -11.62 3.44
CA TRP A 58 -20.24 -10.23 3.02
C TRP A 58 -21.37 -9.88 2.03
N PRO A 59 -21.90 -8.64 2.07
CA PRO A 59 -22.89 -8.21 1.08
C PRO A 59 -22.31 -8.28 -0.33
N ARG A 60 -23.18 -8.29 -1.35
CA ARG A 60 -22.73 -8.19 -2.75
C ARG A 60 -21.95 -6.89 -2.93
N ILE A 61 -20.67 -7.00 -3.26
CA ILE A 61 -19.76 -5.85 -3.33
C ILE A 61 -19.85 -5.15 -4.69
N ASP A 62 -20.03 -5.90 -5.77
CA ASP A 62 -20.18 -5.30 -7.09
C ASP A 62 -21.61 -4.80 -7.36
N PRO A 63 -21.76 -3.65 -8.04
CA PRO A 63 -20.70 -2.90 -8.75
C PRO A 63 -19.94 -1.87 -7.88
N ARG A 64 -20.43 -1.57 -6.68
CA ARG A 64 -19.96 -0.47 -5.82
C ARG A 64 -18.48 -0.58 -5.43
N GLY A 65 -18.01 -1.77 -5.06
CA GLY A 65 -16.62 -2.00 -4.68
C GLY A 65 -15.63 -1.82 -5.85
N ARG A 66 -16.01 -2.19 -7.07
CA ARG A 66 -15.21 -1.91 -8.26
C ARG A 66 -15.13 -0.42 -8.56
N GLU A 67 -16.22 0.32 -8.40
CA GLU A 67 -16.19 1.77 -8.55
C GLU A 67 -15.33 2.44 -7.46
N PHE A 68 -15.48 2.01 -6.21
CA PHE A 68 -14.65 2.45 -5.10
C PHE A 68 -13.17 2.22 -5.38
N PHE A 69 -12.79 1.05 -5.88
CA PHE A 69 -11.41 0.73 -6.26
C PHE A 69 -10.87 1.73 -7.28
N VAL A 70 -11.60 1.96 -8.38
CA VAL A 70 -11.14 2.86 -9.45
C VAL A 70 -10.99 4.30 -8.93
N ARG A 71 -11.99 4.82 -8.22
CA ARG A 71 -11.99 6.19 -7.67
C ARG A 71 -10.90 6.38 -6.61
N SER A 72 -10.71 5.40 -5.73
CA SER A 72 -9.68 5.43 -4.68
C SER A 72 -8.27 5.44 -5.26
N LEU A 73 -7.97 4.55 -6.22
CA LEU A 73 -6.65 4.50 -6.83
C LEU A 73 -6.36 5.75 -7.66
N ALA A 74 -7.36 6.31 -8.35
CA ALA A 74 -7.23 7.60 -9.03
C ALA A 74 -6.90 8.73 -8.05
N LYS A 75 -7.63 8.83 -6.93
CA LYS A 75 -7.34 9.84 -5.89
C LYS A 75 -5.93 9.70 -5.33
N ILE A 76 -5.45 8.49 -5.08
CA ILE A 76 -4.07 8.26 -4.60
C ILE A 76 -3.05 8.76 -5.63
N ILE A 77 -3.27 8.48 -6.92
CA ILE A 77 -2.41 8.97 -8.00
C ILE A 77 -2.40 10.50 -8.02
N ASP A 78 -3.58 11.12 -8.01
CA ASP A 78 -3.73 12.58 -8.09
C ASP A 78 -3.08 13.30 -6.91
N ASP A 79 -3.26 12.78 -5.68
CA ASP A 79 -2.79 13.43 -4.46
C ASP A 79 -1.29 13.20 -4.19
N THR A 80 -0.70 12.12 -4.73
CA THR A 80 0.70 11.75 -4.43
C THR A 80 1.65 11.89 -5.62
N GLY A 81 1.13 12.02 -6.85
CA GLY A 81 1.92 11.98 -8.08
C GLY A 81 2.48 10.59 -8.43
N MET A 82 2.08 9.53 -7.72
CA MET A 82 2.46 8.16 -8.05
C MET A 82 1.91 7.73 -9.41
N THR A 83 2.63 6.85 -10.09
CA THR A 83 2.13 6.28 -11.35
C THR A 83 1.04 5.24 -11.11
N ARG A 84 0.20 5.02 -12.12
CA ARG A 84 -0.77 3.91 -12.13
C ARG A 84 -0.11 2.57 -11.80
N GLU A 85 1.08 2.33 -12.33
CA GLU A 85 1.81 1.08 -12.12
C GLU A 85 2.22 0.94 -10.65
N GLN A 86 2.77 1.99 -10.04
CA GLN A 86 3.14 2.00 -8.63
C GLN A 86 1.93 1.71 -7.72
N VAL A 87 0.82 2.43 -7.90
CA VAL A 87 -0.38 2.25 -7.08
C VAL A 87 -1.01 0.86 -7.30
N SER A 88 -0.98 0.35 -8.53
CA SER A 88 -1.46 -1.01 -8.83
C SER A 88 -0.61 -2.08 -8.16
N GLN A 89 0.72 -1.91 -8.11
CA GLN A 89 1.61 -2.83 -7.38
C GLN A 89 1.36 -2.75 -5.87
N MET A 90 1.10 -1.56 -5.33
CA MET A 90 0.73 -1.39 -3.91
C MET A 90 -0.61 -2.09 -3.60
N ALA A 91 -1.61 -1.97 -4.47
CA ALA A 91 -2.90 -2.64 -4.28
C ALA A 91 -2.76 -4.18 -4.31
N LYS A 92 -1.94 -4.71 -5.23
CA LYS A 92 -1.60 -6.14 -5.29
C LYS A 92 -0.88 -6.60 -4.02
N ALA A 93 0.13 -5.85 -3.57
CA ALA A 93 0.87 -6.17 -2.35
C ALA A 93 -0.04 -6.13 -1.11
N GLU A 94 -0.98 -5.19 -1.06
CA GLU A 94 -1.95 -5.09 0.02
C GLU A 94 -2.95 -6.26 0.00
N ALA A 95 -3.44 -6.67 -1.17
CA ALA A 95 -4.27 -7.87 -1.29
C ALA A 95 -3.52 -9.12 -0.82
N GLN A 96 -2.26 -9.29 -1.23
CA GLN A 96 -1.42 -10.41 -0.78
C GLN A 96 -1.22 -10.37 0.74
N ARG A 97 -0.95 -9.19 1.32
CA ARG A 97 -0.81 -9.02 2.77
C ARG A 97 -2.08 -9.42 3.51
N LEU A 98 -3.27 -9.09 2.99
CA LEU A 98 -4.55 -9.49 3.60
C LEU A 98 -4.73 -11.01 3.59
N ILE A 99 -4.34 -11.69 2.51
CA ILE A 99 -4.38 -13.15 2.39
C ILE A 99 -3.39 -13.79 3.37
N ASP A 100 -2.11 -13.39 3.29
CA ASP A 100 -1.01 -14.02 4.06
C ASP A 100 -1.23 -13.97 5.56
N ASN A 101 -1.92 -12.92 6.03
CA ASN A 101 -2.16 -12.68 7.46
C ASN A 101 -3.60 -13.00 7.88
N ASN A 102 -4.42 -13.57 6.98
CA ASN A 102 -5.84 -13.85 7.22
C ASN A 102 -6.61 -12.66 7.81
N LEU A 103 -6.43 -11.48 7.21
CA LEU A 103 -6.96 -10.21 7.73
C LEU A 103 -8.26 -9.76 7.08
N LEU A 104 -8.78 -10.49 6.09
CA LEU A 104 -9.95 -10.06 5.33
C LEU A 104 -11.14 -9.77 6.26
N ASP A 105 -11.46 -10.69 7.16
CA ASP A 105 -12.59 -10.53 8.09
C ASP A 105 -12.40 -9.38 9.08
N ASN A 106 -11.15 -9.10 9.46
CA ASN A 106 -10.82 -8.00 10.37
C ASN A 106 -10.99 -6.63 9.70
N VAL A 107 -10.74 -6.53 8.39
CA VAL A 107 -10.77 -5.24 7.68
C VAL A 107 -12.14 -4.91 7.09
N MET A 108 -12.91 -5.93 6.70
CA MET A 108 -14.15 -5.77 5.95
C MET A 108 -15.21 -4.91 6.63
N PRO A 109 -15.50 -5.02 7.95
CA PRO A 109 -16.51 -4.18 8.60
C PRO A 109 -16.21 -2.68 8.45
N GLY A 110 -14.96 -2.28 8.68
CA GLY A 110 -14.53 -0.90 8.50
C GLY A 110 -14.53 -0.46 7.04
N CYS A 111 -14.22 -1.38 6.11
CA CYS A 111 -14.25 -1.07 4.69
C CYS A 111 -15.67 -0.84 4.18
N LEU A 112 -16.66 -1.63 4.62
CA LEU A 112 -18.06 -1.40 4.26
C LEU A 112 -18.55 -0.01 4.70
N LEU A 113 -18.18 0.44 5.89
CA LEU A 113 -18.47 1.82 6.33
C LEU A 113 -17.85 2.86 5.40
N MET A 114 -16.61 2.64 4.96
CA MET A 114 -15.93 3.54 4.02
C MET A 114 -16.58 3.52 2.63
N LEU A 115 -17.07 2.36 2.17
CA LEU A 115 -17.81 2.23 0.93
C LEU A 115 -19.09 3.05 0.97
N ASP A 116 -19.85 2.93 2.05
CA ASP A 116 -21.10 3.67 2.23
C ASP A 116 -20.87 5.18 2.34
N ALA A 117 -19.76 5.61 2.96
CA ALA A 117 -19.38 7.02 3.03
C ALA A 117 -18.83 7.60 1.71
N SER A 118 -18.40 6.76 0.75
CA SER A 118 -17.73 7.22 -0.47
C SER A 118 -18.66 7.79 -1.55
N GLY A 119 -19.97 7.64 -1.37
CA GLY A 119 -21.00 8.11 -2.31
C GLY A 119 -21.09 7.29 -3.60
N VAL A 120 -20.55 6.06 -3.63
CA VAL A 120 -20.83 5.05 -4.67
C VAL A 120 -21.91 4.07 -4.25
#